data_AF-A0A9P9J7Z6-F1
#
_entry.id   AF-A0A9P9J7Z6-F1
#
_cell.length_a   1.000
_cell.length_b   1.000
_cell.length_c   1.000
_cell.angle_alpha   90.00
_cell.angle_beta   90.00
_cell.angle_gamma   90.00
#
_symmetry.space_group_name_H-M   'P 1'
#
loop_
_entity.id
_entity.type
_entity.pdbx_description
1 polymer ?
#
loop_
_entity_poly.entity_id
_entity_poly.type
_entity_poly.pdbx_seq_one_letter_code
_entity_poly.pdbx_strand_id
1 'polypeptide(L)'
;MASKTDQPLILTLDDIKAAAVQKLSTTARGEDVYLPSTRGRAKFYEAGSADQITVHENTTAYSKYRLRPRVLVDVSKADTTTKLFGQNISFPLCVSPAGIQAMAHRDGELATSRACAKRRVHMGVSSFSNYSVEQVREAGLAIGPLHHVMQLYTMQDRSAQLRIIRRAEEAGCVAIFLTGDSPVLGVRYNELRNDFRTPEGLAFPMLGKTSEAIRAQTHHDGFTSFNSDSHSWAKEIPWLRSVTNMQIWIKGILTAEDVQLAIQYGCDGVIVSNHGGRQLDQTPATIDVLPECVRAANGKINVHIDGGIRSGTDIFKAIALGAKCVWIGRPMIWGLAYDGEAGVAKTLDILYAEFKRCMQLCGCNSIDDITSASLGVVSKDGPLARL
;
A
#
# COMPACT_ATOMS: atom_id res chain seq x y z
N MET A 1 42.88 -5.15 13.75
CA MET A 1 41.61 -5.83 13.46
C MET A 1 40.50 -4.93 13.97
N ALA A 2 39.88 -4.12 13.10
CA ALA A 2 38.71 -3.33 13.48
C ALA A 2 37.56 -4.32 13.80
N SER A 3 36.93 -4.16 14.96
CA SER A 3 35.81 -5.01 15.37
C SER A 3 34.72 -4.96 14.31
N LYS A 4 34.15 -6.13 13.97
CA LYS A 4 32.88 -6.18 13.25
C LYS A 4 31.89 -5.36 14.08
N THR A 5 31.54 -4.20 13.57
CA THR A 5 30.59 -3.26 14.17
C THR A 5 29.32 -3.98 14.58
N ASP A 6 28.90 -3.79 15.84
CA ASP A 6 27.59 -4.18 16.43
C ASP A 6 26.46 -3.50 15.65
N GLN A 7 26.18 -3.93 14.43
CA GLN A 7 24.95 -3.55 13.76
C GLN A 7 23.80 -4.30 14.44
N PRO A 8 22.74 -3.58 14.87
CA PRO A 8 21.61 -4.21 15.55
C PRO A 8 20.97 -5.25 14.64
N LEU A 9 20.69 -6.42 15.21
CA LEU A 9 20.07 -7.53 14.49
C LEU A 9 18.64 -7.17 14.09
N ILE A 10 18.37 -7.06 12.79
CA ILE A 10 17.04 -6.76 12.26
C ILE A 10 16.25 -8.05 12.03
N LEU A 11 15.23 -8.28 12.87
CA LEU A 11 14.40 -9.49 12.86
C LEU A 11 12.95 -9.23 12.48
N THR A 12 12.43 -8.05 12.82
CA THR A 12 11.01 -7.71 12.69
C THR A 12 10.82 -6.44 11.87
N LEU A 13 9.56 -6.17 11.46
CA LEU A 13 9.22 -4.89 10.86
C LEU A 13 9.35 -3.71 11.83
N ASP A 14 9.20 -3.95 13.13
CA ASP A 14 9.37 -2.89 14.14
C ASP A 14 10.84 -2.49 14.27
N ASP A 15 11.79 -3.43 14.13
CA ASP A 15 13.22 -3.12 14.07
C ASP A 15 13.54 -2.25 12.84
N ILE A 16 13.02 -2.62 11.67
CA ILE A 16 13.16 -1.84 10.42
C ILE A 16 12.55 -0.45 10.61
N LYS A 17 11.34 -0.37 11.18
CA LYS A 17 10.65 0.88 11.44
C LYS A 17 11.48 1.79 12.36
N ALA A 18 11.98 1.27 13.47
CA ALA A 18 12.76 2.05 14.43
C ALA A 18 14.01 2.65 13.78
N ALA A 19 14.76 1.82 13.04
CA ALA A 19 15.96 2.27 12.32
C ALA A 19 15.61 3.28 11.21
N ALA A 20 14.53 3.05 10.46
CA ALA A 20 14.04 3.96 9.42
C ALA A 20 13.63 5.32 9.98
N VAL A 21 12.84 5.34 11.06
CA VAL A 21 12.38 6.58 11.72
C VAL A 21 13.57 7.37 12.24
N GLN A 22 14.55 6.71 12.87
CA GLN A 22 15.79 7.36 13.28
C GLN A 22 16.50 8.01 12.08
N LYS A 23 16.70 7.27 10.99
CA LYS A 23 17.39 7.77 9.79
C LYS A 23 16.65 8.93 9.13
N LEU A 24 15.33 8.84 8.96
CA LEU A 24 14.49 9.91 8.40
C LEU A 24 14.48 11.18 9.27
N SER A 25 14.67 11.01 10.58
CA SER A 25 14.71 12.11 11.55
C SER A 25 16.08 12.75 11.68
N THR A 26 17.17 12.02 11.35
CA THR A 26 18.56 12.45 11.58
C THR A 26 19.33 12.82 10.32
N THR A 27 18.94 12.35 9.13
CA THR A 27 19.64 12.65 7.87
C THR A 27 19.42 14.09 7.41
N ALA A 28 20.02 15.08 8.08
CA ALA A 28 20.61 16.18 7.34
C ALA A 28 21.64 15.54 6.37
N ARG A 29 21.60 15.86 5.08
CA ARG A 29 22.65 15.40 4.16
C ARG A 29 24.00 15.86 4.73
N GLY A 30 24.99 14.97 4.73
CA GLY A 30 26.37 15.37 4.94
C GLY A 30 26.81 16.34 3.83
N GLU A 31 27.58 17.34 4.24
CA GLU A 31 28.28 18.32 3.40
C GLU A 31 27.41 19.04 2.37
N ASP A 32 26.38 19.78 2.82
CA ASP A 32 25.97 21.06 2.20
C ASP A 32 24.80 21.68 2.99
N VAL A 33 25.04 22.90 3.48
CA VAL A 33 24.15 23.98 3.96
C VAL A 33 22.81 23.62 4.63
N TYR A 34 22.68 24.11 5.88
CA TYR A 34 21.46 24.31 6.66
C TYR A 34 20.17 24.48 5.84
N LEU A 35 19.21 23.57 6.01
CA LEU A 35 17.79 23.84 5.74
C LEU A 35 16.95 23.43 6.97
N PRO A 36 16.10 24.33 7.51
CA PRO A 36 15.15 24.04 8.59
C PRO A 36 14.13 22.91 8.31
N SER A 37 14.15 22.31 7.10
CA SER A 37 13.10 21.45 6.54
C SER A 37 13.29 19.93 6.74
N THR A 38 14.24 19.48 7.57
CA THR A 38 14.33 18.05 7.94
C THR A 38 13.26 17.63 8.96
N ARG A 39 12.63 18.60 9.65
CA ARG A 39 11.54 18.37 10.59
C ARG A 39 10.32 17.79 9.84
N GLY A 40 9.98 16.55 10.17
CA GLY A 40 8.68 15.98 9.83
C GLY A 40 8.67 14.97 8.67
N ARG A 41 9.79 14.58 8.05
CA ARG A 41 9.80 13.51 7.03
C ARG A 41 9.28 12.18 7.56
N ALA A 42 9.79 11.74 8.71
CA ALA A 42 9.26 10.55 9.39
C ALA A 42 7.76 10.73 9.71
N LYS A 43 7.36 11.92 10.21
CA LYS A 43 5.97 12.22 10.53
C LYS A 43 5.06 12.24 9.30
N PHE A 44 5.54 12.67 8.14
CA PHE A 44 4.77 12.66 6.89
C PHE A 44 4.35 11.23 6.51
N TYR A 45 5.25 10.26 6.65
CA TYR A 45 4.91 8.86 6.37
C TYR A 45 4.11 8.22 7.50
N GLU A 46 4.47 8.49 8.77
CA GLU A 46 3.85 7.83 9.92
C GLU A 46 2.43 8.31 10.22
N ALA A 47 2.17 9.62 10.10
CA ALA A 47 0.95 10.21 10.62
C ALA A 47 -0.32 9.72 9.90
N GLY A 48 -1.41 9.70 10.65
CA GLY A 48 -2.78 9.64 10.16
C GLY A 48 -3.45 11.03 10.12
N SER A 49 -4.74 11.03 9.84
CA SER A 49 -5.59 12.23 9.84
C SER A 49 -6.06 12.59 11.24
N ALA A 50 -6.35 13.87 11.47
CA ALA A 50 -6.92 14.45 12.68
C ALA A 50 -6.32 13.91 14.00
N ASP A 51 -7.12 13.20 14.78
CA ASP A 51 -6.76 12.67 16.10
C ASP A 51 -6.03 11.32 16.00
N GLN A 52 -5.85 10.81 14.78
CA GLN A 52 -5.10 9.60 14.45
C GLN A 52 -5.72 8.33 15.05
N ILE A 53 -7.04 8.34 15.25
CA ILE A 53 -7.79 7.19 15.77
C ILE A 53 -7.73 6.05 14.76
N THR A 54 -8.12 6.28 13.50
CA THR A 54 -8.19 5.24 12.47
C THR A 54 -6.81 4.65 12.15
N VAL A 55 -5.74 5.45 12.13
CA VAL A 55 -4.39 4.92 11.89
C VAL A 55 -3.93 4.00 13.03
N HIS A 56 -4.30 4.32 14.27
CA HIS A 56 -4.05 3.47 15.42
C HIS A 56 -4.91 2.19 15.35
N GLU A 57 -6.21 2.31 15.12
CA GLU A 57 -7.13 1.17 15.03
C GLU A 57 -6.75 0.21 13.90
N ASN A 58 -6.31 0.71 12.75
CA ASN A 58 -5.78 -0.13 11.67
C ASN A 58 -4.68 -1.08 12.17
N THR A 59 -3.83 -0.66 13.11
CA THR A 59 -2.74 -1.50 13.64
C THR A 59 -3.19 -2.45 14.76
N THR A 60 -4.26 -2.12 15.49
CA THR A 60 -4.70 -2.91 16.65
C THR A 60 -5.86 -3.85 16.33
N ALA A 61 -6.71 -3.53 15.35
CA ALA A 61 -7.91 -4.32 15.03
C ALA A 61 -7.61 -5.77 14.62
N TYR A 62 -6.46 -6.03 13.99
CA TYR A 62 -6.03 -7.39 13.66
C TYR A 62 -5.86 -8.29 14.88
N SER A 63 -5.70 -7.76 16.11
CA SER A 63 -5.59 -8.57 17.33
C SER A 63 -6.91 -9.18 17.79
N LYS A 64 -8.04 -8.68 17.30
CA LYS A 64 -9.39 -9.22 17.58
C LYS A 64 -9.57 -10.62 16.98
N TYR A 65 -8.90 -10.87 15.85
CA TYR A 65 -8.88 -12.14 15.14
C TYR A 65 -7.73 -13.02 15.64
N ARG A 66 -8.06 -14.15 16.26
CA ARG A 66 -7.09 -15.13 16.77
C ARG A 66 -6.99 -16.30 15.81
N LEU A 67 -5.76 -16.74 15.55
CA LEU A 67 -5.50 -17.93 14.74
C LEU A 67 -5.99 -19.18 15.48
N ARG A 68 -6.50 -20.17 14.73
CA ARG A 68 -6.93 -21.47 15.23
C ARG A 68 -6.09 -22.58 14.59
N PRO A 69 -4.92 -22.90 15.17
CA PRO A 69 -4.01 -23.91 14.64
C PRO A 69 -4.67 -25.28 14.45
N ARG A 70 -4.26 -26.00 13.41
CA ARG A 70 -4.62 -27.40 13.17
C ARG A 70 -3.37 -28.25 13.31
N VAL A 71 -3.36 -29.11 14.31
CA VAL A 71 -2.21 -29.97 14.63
C VAL A 71 -2.23 -31.26 13.83
N LEU A 72 -1.07 -31.91 13.70
CA LEU A 72 -0.88 -33.20 13.00
C LEU A 72 -1.27 -33.16 11.50
N VAL A 73 -1.05 -32.02 10.84
CA VAL A 73 -1.16 -31.87 9.38
C VAL A 73 0.24 -31.85 8.78
N ASP A 74 0.51 -32.65 7.75
CA ASP A 74 1.78 -32.58 7.01
C ASP A 74 1.83 -31.27 6.22
N VAL A 75 2.76 -30.39 6.59
CA VAL A 75 2.99 -29.07 5.98
C VAL A 75 4.38 -28.95 5.33
N SER A 76 5.03 -30.10 5.07
CA SER A 76 6.37 -30.17 4.48
C SER A 76 6.42 -29.58 3.06
N LYS A 77 5.29 -29.58 2.35
CA LYS A 77 5.14 -29.05 0.99
C LYS A 77 4.24 -27.81 0.90
N ALA A 78 4.07 -27.08 2.00
CA ALA A 78 3.23 -25.88 2.00
C ALA A 78 3.66 -24.86 0.93
N ASP A 79 2.72 -24.56 0.03
CA ASP A 79 2.87 -23.66 -1.09
C ASP A 79 2.12 -22.35 -0.83
N THR A 80 2.86 -21.25 -0.90
CA THR A 80 2.34 -19.90 -0.70
C THR A 80 1.94 -19.23 -2.00
N THR A 81 2.21 -19.84 -3.16
CA THR A 81 1.98 -19.20 -4.45
C THR A 81 0.49 -18.97 -4.70
N THR A 82 0.19 -17.88 -5.40
CA THR A 82 -1.17 -17.55 -5.86
C THR A 82 -1.10 -16.79 -7.18
N LYS A 83 -2.24 -16.55 -7.81
CA LYS A 83 -2.32 -15.89 -9.11
C LYS A 83 -3.05 -14.56 -8.99
N LEU A 84 -2.38 -13.46 -9.37
CA LEU A 84 -2.96 -12.12 -9.43
C LEU A 84 -2.67 -11.47 -10.78
N PHE A 85 -3.68 -10.80 -11.33
CA PHE A 85 -3.61 -10.15 -12.65
C PHE A 85 -3.12 -11.09 -13.76
N GLY A 86 -3.46 -12.38 -13.69
CA GLY A 86 -3.04 -13.36 -14.69
C GLY A 86 -1.65 -13.98 -14.45
N GLN A 87 -0.87 -13.50 -13.48
CA GLN A 87 0.49 -13.98 -13.20
C GLN A 87 0.62 -14.60 -11.81
N ASN A 88 1.41 -15.67 -11.69
CA ASN A 88 1.75 -16.26 -10.40
C ASN A 88 2.69 -15.34 -9.61
N ILE A 89 2.36 -15.10 -8.36
CA ILE A 89 3.19 -14.40 -7.37
C ILE A 89 3.58 -15.35 -6.25
N SER A 90 4.62 -14.99 -5.48
CA SER A 90 5.20 -15.90 -4.49
C SER A 90 4.37 -16.05 -3.20
N PHE A 91 3.52 -15.07 -2.87
CA PHE A 91 2.60 -15.04 -1.73
C PHE A 91 1.59 -13.88 -1.90
N PRO A 92 0.42 -13.88 -1.23
CA PRO A 92 -0.69 -12.96 -1.52
C PRO A 92 -0.48 -11.55 -0.92
N LEU A 93 0.65 -10.93 -1.26
CA LEU A 93 1.02 -9.58 -0.85
C LEU A 93 1.61 -8.81 -2.03
N CYS A 94 1.23 -7.54 -2.16
CA CYS A 94 1.78 -6.57 -3.11
C CYS A 94 2.18 -5.27 -2.39
N VAL A 95 2.93 -4.40 -3.07
CA VAL A 95 3.28 -3.07 -2.54
C VAL A 95 2.25 -2.03 -2.99
N SER A 96 1.61 -1.36 -2.04
CA SER A 96 0.59 -0.33 -2.28
C SER A 96 1.20 0.92 -2.92
N PRO A 97 0.46 1.64 -3.79
CA PRO A 97 0.90 2.94 -4.29
C PRO A 97 1.19 3.90 -3.15
N ALA A 98 2.44 4.35 -3.06
CA ALA A 98 2.88 5.41 -2.14
C ALA A 98 3.73 6.40 -2.93
N GLY A 99 3.35 7.68 -2.86
CA GLY A 99 4.10 8.76 -3.51
C GLY A 99 5.30 9.22 -2.71
N ILE A 100 6.15 10.02 -3.37
CA ILE A 100 7.31 10.67 -2.79
C ILE A 100 8.31 9.68 -2.17
N GLN A 101 8.60 8.54 -2.81
CA GLN A 101 9.50 7.53 -2.21
C GLN A 101 10.96 7.98 -2.18
N ALA A 102 11.37 8.88 -3.09
CA ALA A 102 12.74 9.39 -3.13
C ALA A 102 13.12 10.24 -1.91
N MET A 103 12.12 10.67 -1.11
CA MET A 103 12.36 11.30 0.19
C MET A 103 12.82 10.30 1.26
N ALA A 104 12.49 9.01 1.12
CA ALA A 104 12.97 7.95 2.01
C ALA A 104 14.36 7.44 1.61
N HIS A 105 14.59 7.27 0.32
CA HIS A 105 15.88 6.88 -0.24
C HIS A 105 15.99 7.36 -1.68
N ARG A 106 17.17 7.82 -2.13
CA ARG A 106 17.33 8.44 -3.46
C ARG A 106 16.79 7.60 -4.62
N ASP A 107 16.95 6.28 -4.56
CA ASP A 107 16.50 5.37 -5.63
C ASP A 107 14.98 5.12 -5.63
N GLY A 108 14.27 5.60 -4.61
CA GLY A 108 12.81 5.70 -4.55
C GLY A 108 12.04 4.49 -5.06
N GLU A 109 11.10 4.76 -5.96
CA GLU A 109 10.24 3.78 -6.61
C GLU A 109 11.02 2.76 -7.45
N LEU A 110 12.21 3.09 -7.95
CA LEU A 110 13.04 2.17 -8.74
C LEU A 110 13.56 1.02 -7.87
N ALA A 111 14.07 1.34 -6.68
CA ALA A 111 14.52 0.36 -5.70
C ALA A 111 13.36 -0.54 -5.23
N THR A 112 12.20 0.06 -4.97
CA THR A 112 10.99 -0.68 -4.62
C THR A 112 10.58 -1.67 -5.71
N SER A 113 10.59 -1.24 -6.98
CA SER A 113 10.23 -2.07 -8.12
C SER A 113 11.16 -3.28 -8.29
N ARG A 114 12.49 -3.06 -8.16
CA ARG A 114 13.49 -4.14 -8.19
C ARG A 114 13.30 -5.15 -7.06
N ALA A 115 13.06 -4.67 -5.84
CA ALA A 115 12.80 -5.55 -4.70
C ALA A 115 11.51 -6.38 -4.86
N CYS A 116 10.43 -5.76 -5.37
CA CYS A 116 9.18 -6.45 -5.72
C CYS A 116 9.41 -7.56 -6.74
N ALA A 117 10.16 -7.28 -7.82
CA ALA A 117 10.49 -8.25 -8.86
C ALA A 117 11.30 -9.43 -8.29
N LYS A 118 12.31 -9.16 -7.45
CA LYS A 118 13.13 -10.19 -6.79
C LYS A 118 12.29 -11.14 -5.94
N ARG A 119 11.30 -10.61 -5.21
CA ARG A 119 10.38 -11.41 -4.40
C ARG A 119 9.22 -11.99 -5.22
N ARG A 120 9.06 -11.61 -6.49
CA ARG A 120 7.93 -11.98 -7.37
C ARG A 120 6.58 -11.56 -6.78
N VAL A 121 6.47 -10.28 -6.43
CA VAL A 121 5.23 -9.60 -6.03
C VAL A 121 5.02 -8.35 -6.89
N HIS A 122 3.77 -7.90 -7.00
CA HIS A 122 3.41 -6.75 -7.85
C HIS A 122 3.53 -5.42 -7.10
N MET A 123 3.62 -4.32 -7.85
CA MET A 123 3.80 -2.97 -7.30
C MET A 123 2.76 -1.99 -7.82
N GLY A 124 2.18 -1.21 -6.92
CA GLY A 124 1.42 -0.01 -7.25
C GLY A 124 2.33 1.21 -7.40
N VAL A 125 2.14 1.97 -8.49
CA VAL A 125 2.85 3.22 -8.78
C VAL A 125 1.91 4.39 -8.51
N SER A 126 2.34 5.34 -7.68
CA SER A 126 1.53 6.53 -7.37
C SER A 126 1.60 7.57 -8.49
N SER A 127 0.52 8.32 -8.69
CA SER A 127 0.55 9.57 -9.48
C SER A 127 1.58 10.58 -8.94
N PHE A 128 1.88 10.54 -7.64
CA PHE A 128 2.89 11.38 -6.98
C PHE A 128 4.26 10.67 -6.83
N SER A 129 4.58 9.73 -7.72
CA SER A 129 5.90 9.07 -7.76
C SER A 129 7.00 10.05 -8.16
N ASN A 130 8.23 9.82 -7.69
CA ASN A 130 9.39 10.64 -8.08
C ASN A 130 10.07 10.21 -9.38
N TYR A 131 9.74 9.01 -9.86
CA TYR A 131 10.16 8.46 -11.13
C TYR A 131 8.95 8.16 -12.01
N SER A 132 9.12 8.19 -13.32
CA SER A 132 8.01 7.91 -14.23
C SER A 132 7.64 6.42 -14.21
N VAL A 133 6.39 6.11 -14.59
CA VAL A 133 5.92 4.72 -14.63
C VAL A 133 6.77 3.84 -15.54
N GLU A 134 7.30 4.39 -16.62
CA GLU A 134 8.21 3.70 -17.55
C GLU A 134 9.53 3.34 -16.86
N GLN A 135 10.17 4.29 -16.18
CA GLN A 135 11.42 4.05 -15.45
C GLN A 135 11.24 3.02 -14.33
N VAL A 136 10.13 3.13 -13.58
CA VAL A 136 9.81 2.20 -12.49
C VAL A 136 9.61 0.79 -13.04
N ARG A 137 8.89 0.65 -14.16
CA ARG A 137 8.64 -0.65 -14.77
C ARG A 137 9.90 -1.26 -15.37
N GLU A 138 10.69 -0.47 -16.10
CA GLU A 138 11.99 -0.88 -16.65
C GLU A 138 12.90 -1.40 -15.54
N ALA A 139 13.02 -0.66 -14.42
CA ALA A 139 13.84 -1.07 -13.29
C ALA A 139 13.43 -2.45 -12.74
N GLY A 140 12.12 -2.70 -12.55
CA GLY A 140 11.64 -3.98 -12.04
C GLY A 140 11.83 -5.13 -13.03
N LEU A 141 11.49 -4.90 -14.31
CA LEU A 141 11.60 -5.92 -15.35
C LEU A 141 13.04 -6.32 -15.65
N ALA A 142 14.02 -5.43 -15.40
CA ALA A 142 15.44 -5.77 -15.46
C ALA A 142 15.84 -6.87 -14.44
N ILE A 143 15.04 -7.09 -13.38
CA ILE A 143 15.28 -8.10 -12.35
C ILE A 143 14.44 -9.36 -12.56
N GLY A 144 13.17 -9.20 -12.93
CA GLY A 144 12.28 -10.34 -13.12
C GLY A 144 10.84 -9.95 -13.45
N PRO A 145 9.98 -10.94 -13.74
CA PRO A 145 8.60 -10.67 -14.12
C PRO A 145 7.77 -10.18 -12.93
N LEU A 146 7.07 -9.07 -13.12
CA LEU A 146 6.07 -8.52 -12.22
C LEU A 146 5.09 -7.66 -13.02
N HIS A 147 3.95 -7.36 -12.42
CA HIS A 147 3.02 -6.36 -12.91
C HIS A 147 3.10 -5.09 -12.09
N HIS A 148 2.84 -3.98 -12.77
CA HIS A 148 2.61 -2.68 -12.17
C HIS A 148 1.15 -2.29 -12.36
N VAL A 149 0.61 -1.62 -11.35
CA VAL A 149 -0.71 -0.98 -11.42
C VAL A 149 -0.51 0.52 -11.22
N MET A 150 -1.23 1.35 -11.97
CA MET A 150 -1.12 2.80 -11.84
C MET A 150 -2.23 3.33 -10.94
N GLN A 151 -1.87 3.95 -9.84
CA GLN A 151 -2.81 4.69 -9.00
C GLN A 151 -3.11 6.05 -9.62
N LEU A 152 -4.39 6.39 -9.65
CA LEU A 152 -4.90 7.59 -10.28
C LEU A 152 -5.90 8.31 -9.36
N TYR A 153 -5.87 9.64 -9.40
CA TYR A 153 -6.92 10.49 -8.85
C TYR A 153 -7.81 11.01 -9.97
N THR A 154 -9.06 11.35 -9.67
CA THR A 154 -9.83 12.21 -10.58
C THR A 154 -9.27 13.62 -10.54
N MET A 155 -8.89 14.14 -11.69
CA MET A 155 -8.17 15.41 -11.81
C MET A 155 -9.06 16.50 -12.39
N GLN A 156 -8.76 17.75 -12.06
CA GLN A 156 -9.42 18.90 -12.72
C GLN A 156 -9.10 18.94 -14.22
N ASP A 157 -7.82 18.72 -14.58
CA ASP A 157 -7.40 18.58 -15.98
C ASP A 157 -7.57 17.13 -16.45
N ARG A 158 -8.69 16.87 -17.16
CA ARG A 158 -8.95 15.58 -17.80
C ARG A 158 -7.93 15.18 -18.85
N SER A 159 -7.32 16.14 -19.54
CA SER A 159 -6.28 15.83 -20.53
C SER A 159 -5.02 15.32 -19.84
N ALA A 160 -4.64 15.91 -18.69
CA ALA A 160 -3.56 15.38 -17.87
C ALA A 160 -3.85 13.99 -17.31
N GLN A 161 -5.08 13.75 -16.84
CA GLN A 161 -5.50 12.42 -16.40
C GLN A 161 -5.40 11.39 -17.52
N LEU A 162 -5.86 11.72 -18.73
CA LEU A 162 -5.76 10.87 -19.91
C LEU A 162 -4.30 10.58 -20.30
N ARG A 163 -3.40 11.58 -20.19
CA ARG A 163 -1.96 11.37 -20.42
C ARG A 163 -1.36 10.36 -19.46
N ILE A 164 -1.72 10.40 -18.18
CA ILE A 164 -1.26 9.41 -17.19
C ILE A 164 -1.75 8.01 -17.54
N ILE A 165 -3.03 7.87 -17.90
CA ILE A 165 -3.64 6.58 -18.27
C ILE A 165 -2.92 5.98 -19.48
N ARG A 166 -2.73 6.76 -20.56
CA ARG A 166 -2.06 6.30 -21.78
C ARG A 166 -0.62 5.88 -21.51
N ARG A 167 0.14 6.69 -20.77
CA ARG A 167 1.52 6.35 -20.39
C ARG A 167 1.58 5.08 -19.56
N ALA A 168 0.66 4.88 -18.62
CA ALA A 168 0.60 3.64 -17.85
C ALA A 168 0.27 2.42 -18.72
N GLU A 169 -0.69 2.55 -19.64
CA GLU A 169 -1.06 1.47 -20.57
C GLU A 169 0.08 1.13 -21.53
N GLU A 170 0.69 2.13 -22.16
CA GLU A 170 1.85 1.99 -23.06
C GLU A 170 3.07 1.41 -22.33
N ALA A 171 3.28 1.82 -21.08
CA ALA A 171 4.31 1.22 -20.25
C ALA A 171 4.00 -0.26 -19.99
N GLY A 172 2.75 -0.70 -20.01
CA GLY A 172 2.34 -2.08 -19.76
C GLY A 172 1.90 -2.33 -18.32
N CYS A 173 1.33 -1.33 -17.65
CA CYS A 173 0.54 -1.52 -16.43
C CYS A 173 -0.72 -2.33 -16.73
N VAL A 174 -1.17 -3.14 -15.77
CA VAL A 174 -2.30 -4.06 -15.96
C VAL A 174 -3.62 -3.52 -15.40
N ALA A 175 -3.56 -2.51 -14.54
CA ALA A 175 -4.73 -1.93 -13.90
C ALA A 175 -4.54 -0.45 -13.55
N ILE A 176 -5.65 0.29 -13.58
CA ILE A 176 -5.83 1.58 -12.91
C ILE A 176 -6.46 1.35 -11.54
N PHE A 177 -5.82 1.89 -10.51
CA PHE A 177 -6.38 2.00 -9.16
C PHE A 177 -6.89 3.42 -8.97
N LEU A 178 -8.17 3.64 -9.31
CA LEU A 178 -8.81 4.93 -9.08
C LEU A 178 -9.05 5.10 -7.57
N THR A 179 -8.47 6.16 -7.01
CA THR A 179 -8.58 6.48 -5.58
C THR A 179 -9.86 7.28 -5.33
N GLY A 180 -10.88 6.62 -4.78
CA GLY A 180 -12.21 7.20 -4.53
C GLY A 180 -12.36 7.89 -3.17
N ASP A 181 -11.47 7.63 -2.20
CA ASP A 181 -11.56 8.12 -0.82
C ASP A 181 -10.99 9.55 -0.60
N SER A 182 -10.63 10.23 -1.67
CA SER A 182 -9.92 11.51 -1.60
C SER A 182 -10.52 12.62 -2.50
N PRO A 183 -11.83 12.93 -2.42
CA PRO A 183 -12.39 14.12 -3.07
C PRO A 183 -11.74 15.40 -2.54
N VAL A 184 -11.43 15.42 -1.24
CA VAL A 184 -10.66 16.45 -0.55
C VAL A 184 -9.53 15.80 0.23
N LEU A 185 -8.47 16.55 0.53
CA LEU A 185 -7.34 16.03 1.29
C LEU A 185 -7.72 15.88 2.78
N GLY A 186 -7.38 14.74 3.39
CA GLY A 186 -7.49 14.57 4.84
C GLY A 186 -6.61 15.54 5.63
N VAL A 187 -7.06 15.93 6.82
CA VAL A 187 -6.35 16.89 7.67
C VAL A 187 -5.23 16.20 8.43
N ARG A 188 -3.98 16.50 8.08
CA ARG A 188 -2.78 16.01 8.78
C ARG A 188 -2.13 17.15 9.57
N TYR A 189 -2.49 17.29 10.85
CA TYR A 189 -2.01 18.41 11.68
C TYR A 189 -0.49 18.48 11.80
N ASN A 190 0.22 17.35 11.70
CA ASN A 190 1.68 17.35 11.66
C ASN A 190 2.22 18.05 10.41
N GLU A 191 1.56 17.97 9.26
CA GLU A 191 2.01 18.65 8.04
C GLU A 191 1.82 20.15 8.16
N LEU A 192 0.67 20.59 8.70
CA LEU A 192 0.39 21.99 8.98
C LEU A 192 1.37 22.58 10.01
N ARG A 193 1.59 21.88 11.13
CA ARG A 193 2.51 22.35 12.20
C ARG A 193 3.97 22.42 11.76
N ASN A 194 4.37 21.62 10.76
CA ASN A 194 5.75 21.55 10.30
C ASN A 194 5.98 22.30 8.96
N ASP A 195 4.96 22.95 8.39
CA ASP A 195 4.95 23.44 7.00
C ASP A 195 5.58 22.42 6.04
N PHE A 196 5.02 21.20 6.03
CA PHE A 196 5.59 20.13 5.22
C PHE A 196 5.62 20.51 3.74
N ARG A 197 6.82 20.47 3.17
CA ARG A 197 7.07 20.63 1.75
C ARG A 197 7.91 19.48 1.23
N THR A 198 7.64 19.07 0.00
CA THR A 198 8.48 18.09 -0.70
C THR A 198 9.92 18.61 -0.77
N PRO A 199 10.93 17.77 -0.44
CA PRO A 199 12.33 18.16 -0.54
C PRO A 199 12.75 18.64 -1.93
N GLU A 200 13.74 19.53 -1.96
CA GLU A 200 14.35 20.02 -3.21
C GLU A 200 14.99 18.88 -4.01
N GLY A 201 14.93 19.02 -5.34
CA GLY A 201 15.42 18.03 -6.30
C GLY A 201 14.44 16.89 -6.59
N LEU A 202 13.29 16.83 -5.91
CA LEU A 202 12.25 15.84 -6.18
C LEU A 202 11.16 16.42 -7.10
N ALA A 203 10.88 15.72 -8.19
CA ALA A 203 9.84 16.03 -9.17
C ALA A 203 8.69 15.01 -9.11
N PHE A 204 7.57 15.30 -9.80
CA PHE A 204 6.46 14.38 -10.04
C PHE A 204 6.26 14.22 -11.56
N PRO A 205 7.05 13.37 -12.24
CA PRO A 205 7.05 13.25 -13.69
C PRO A 205 5.71 12.79 -14.29
N MET A 206 4.93 12.00 -13.56
CA MET A 206 3.58 11.62 -14.00
C MET A 206 2.63 12.82 -14.04
N LEU A 207 2.83 13.81 -13.16
CA LEU A 207 2.06 15.04 -13.12
C LEU A 207 2.66 16.18 -13.96
N GLY A 208 3.83 15.95 -14.57
CA GLY A 208 4.58 16.99 -15.27
C GLY A 208 5.02 18.15 -14.36
N LYS A 209 5.24 17.89 -13.07
CA LYS A 209 5.62 18.93 -12.09
C LYS A 209 7.11 18.83 -11.76
N THR A 210 7.83 19.94 -11.92
CA THR A 210 9.23 20.07 -11.51
C THR A 210 9.36 20.30 -10.00
N SER A 211 10.57 20.23 -9.46
CA SER A 211 10.80 20.45 -8.03
C SER A 211 10.41 21.88 -7.62
N GLU A 212 10.72 22.86 -8.45
CA GLU A 212 10.38 24.27 -8.25
C GLU A 212 8.86 24.47 -8.19
N ALA A 213 8.13 23.87 -9.14
CA ALA A 213 6.67 23.95 -9.19
C ALA A 213 6.00 23.30 -7.97
N ILE A 214 6.55 22.20 -7.47
CA ILE A 214 6.04 21.51 -6.27
C ILE A 214 6.27 22.38 -5.03
N ARG A 215 7.45 23.00 -4.91
CA ARG A 215 7.84 23.79 -3.73
C ARG A 215 7.20 25.17 -3.67
N ALA A 216 6.67 25.66 -4.79
CA ALA A 216 5.94 26.93 -4.87
C ALA A 216 4.59 26.90 -4.14
N GLN A 217 4.10 25.73 -3.75
CA GLN A 217 2.80 25.56 -3.09
C GLN A 217 2.97 24.74 -1.81
N THR A 218 2.01 24.87 -0.89
CA THR A 218 1.92 23.93 0.24
C THR A 218 1.46 22.57 -0.29
N HIS A 219 1.70 21.51 0.49
CA HIS A 219 1.21 20.18 0.12
C HIS A 219 -0.32 20.13 -0.04
N HIS A 220 -1.07 20.90 0.77
CA HIS A 220 -2.52 21.01 0.67
C HIS A 220 -2.95 21.71 -0.63
N ASP A 221 -2.41 22.89 -0.93
CA ASP A 221 -2.77 23.66 -2.13
C ASP A 221 -2.39 22.92 -3.42
N GLY A 222 -1.25 22.22 -3.39
CA GLY A 222 -0.80 21.36 -4.49
C GLY A 222 -1.78 20.22 -4.77
N PHE A 223 -2.34 19.59 -3.74
CA PHE A 223 -3.37 18.57 -3.91
C PHE A 223 -4.68 19.18 -4.44
N THR A 224 -5.16 20.26 -3.81
CA THR A 224 -6.44 20.90 -4.16
C THR A 224 -6.45 21.44 -5.59
N SER A 225 -5.34 22.00 -6.08
CA SER A 225 -5.24 22.50 -7.46
C SER A 225 -5.23 21.41 -8.53
N PHE A 226 -4.86 20.18 -8.15
CA PHE A 226 -4.75 19.03 -9.04
C PHE A 226 -6.02 18.17 -9.02
N ASN A 227 -6.57 17.92 -7.84
CA ASN A 227 -7.65 16.99 -7.60
C ASN A 227 -9.01 17.61 -7.90
N SER A 228 -9.94 16.81 -8.42
CA SER A 228 -11.34 17.19 -8.57
C SER A 228 -12.16 16.54 -7.46
N ASP A 229 -12.89 17.36 -6.70
CA ASP A 229 -13.85 16.93 -5.67
C ASP A 229 -15.21 16.52 -6.26
N SER A 230 -15.40 16.70 -7.56
CA SER A 230 -16.65 16.42 -8.29
C SER A 230 -16.75 15.02 -8.89
N HIS A 231 -15.87 14.11 -8.45
CA HIS A 231 -15.85 12.72 -8.93
C HIS A 231 -17.10 11.96 -8.49
N SER A 232 -17.57 11.06 -9.36
CA SER A 232 -18.72 10.19 -9.06
C SER A 232 -18.69 8.92 -9.89
N TRP A 233 -19.31 7.85 -9.38
CA TRP A 233 -19.43 6.58 -10.09
C TRP A 233 -19.94 6.73 -11.53
N ALA A 234 -21.00 7.53 -11.71
CA ALA A 234 -21.64 7.77 -13.00
C ALA A 234 -20.77 8.49 -14.03
N LYS A 235 -19.78 9.27 -13.57
CA LYS A 235 -18.87 10.03 -14.44
C LYS A 235 -17.57 9.28 -14.68
N GLU A 236 -16.93 8.80 -13.62
CA GLU A 236 -15.56 8.31 -13.68
C GLU A 236 -15.46 6.95 -14.36
N ILE A 237 -16.31 5.99 -13.99
CA ILE A 237 -16.15 4.60 -14.46
C ILE A 237 -16.48 4.47 -15.95
N PRO A 238 -17.60 5.00 -16.46
CA PRO A 238 -17.87 4.96 -17.90
C PRO A 238 -16.80 5.68 -18.72
N TRP A 239 -16.28 6.81 -18.21
CA TRP A 239 -15.22 7.53 -18.90
C TRP A 239 -13.92 6.72 -18.94
N LEU A 240 -13.44 6.21 -17.81
CA LEU A 240 -12.24 5.37 -17.76
C LEU A 240 -12.37 4.16 -18.69
N ARG A 241 -13.53 3.48 -18.71
CA ARG A 241 -13.80 2.37 -19.62
C ARG A 241 -13.74 2.75 -21.10
N SER A 242 -14.05 3.99 -21.45
CA SER A 242 -13.98 4.45 -22.84
C SER A 242 -12.57 4.82 -23.30
N VAL A 243 -11.59 4.93 -22.40
CA VAL A 243 -10.24 5.41 -22.71
C VAL A 243 -9.10 4.44 -22.38
N THR A 244 -9.37 3.29 -21.74
CA THR A 244 -8.35 2.27 -21.48
C THR A 244 -8.94 0.86 -21.44
N ASN A 245 -8.12 -0.14 -21.79
CA ASN A 245 -8.41 -1.56 -21.68
C ASN A 245 -7.81 -2.19 -20.41
N MET A 246 -7.04 -1.44 -19.62
CA MET A 246 -6.57 -1.90 -18.31
C MET A 246 -7.75 -2.23 -17.39
N GLN A 247 -7.51 -3.10 -16.41
CA GLN A 247 -8.50 -3.32 -15.37
C GLN A 247 -8.76 -2.02 -14.58
N ILE A 248 -9.99 -1.78 -14.17
CA ILE A 248 -10.36 -0.63 -13.34
C ILE A 248 -10.74 -1.13 -11.96
N TRP A 249 -10.02 -0.63 -10.97
CA TRP A 249 -10.21 -0.95 -9.56
C TRP A 249 -10.47 0.30 -8.77
N ILE A 250 -11.32 0.17 -7.75
CA ILE A 250 -11.61 1.27 -6.82
C ILE A 250 -10.89 1.05 -5.51
N LYS A 251 -9.98 1.97 -5.21
CA LYS A 251 -9.24 2.02 -3.94
C LYS A 251 -9.89 3.05 -3.03
N GLY A 252 -10.20 2.65 -1.80
CA GLY A 252 -10.84 3.54 -0.83
C GLY A 252 -12.23 3.09 -0.38
N ILE A 253 -12.59 1.83 -0.64
CA ILE A 253 -13.90 1.28 -0.30
C ILE A 253 -13.92 0.86 1.17
N LEU A 254 -14.99 1.15 1.89
CA LEU A 254 -15.18 0.72 3.28
C LEU A 254 -16.58 0.14 3.57
N THR A 255 -17.45 0.04 2.56
CA THR A 255 -18.88 -0.28 2.72
C THR A 255 -19.32 -1.33 1.71
N ALA A 256 -20.32 -2.15 2.06
CA ALA A 256 -20.95 -3.06 1.11
C ALA A 256 -21.58 -2.35 -0.09
N GLU A 257 -22.18 -1.19 0.14
CA GLU A 257 -22.90 -0.40 -0.86
C GLU A 257 -21.96 0.04 -1.98
N ASP A 258 -20.76 0.51 -1.65
CA ASP A 258 -19.79 0.91 -2.66
C ASP A 258 -19.18 -0.29 -3.40
N VAL A 259 -19.11 -1.47 -2.78
CA VAL A 259 -18.78 -2.73 -3.49
C VAL A 259 -19.88 -3.08 -4.50
N GLN A 260 -21.15 -2.94 -4.14
CA GLN A 260 -22.27 -3.17 -5.04
C GLN A 260 -22.27 -2.18 -6.21
N LEU A 261 -21.95 -0.91 -5.96
CA LEU A 261 -21.75 0.08 -7.01
C LEU A 261 -20.58 -0.29 -7.92
N ALA A 262 -19.45 -0.74 -7.36
CA ALA A 262 -18.32 -1.20 -8.17
C ALA A 262 -18.72 -2.34 -9.12
N ILE A 263 -19.53 -3.30 -8.65
CA ILE A 263 -20.10 -4.35 -9.50
C ILE A 263 -21.04 -3.76 -10.56
N GLN A 264 -21.96 -2.88 -10.17
CA GLN A 264 -22.95 -2.29 -11.07
C GLN A 264 -22.29 -1.52 -12.22
N TYR A 265 -21.22 -0.80 -11.95
CA TYR A 265 -20.45 -0.04 -12.94
C TYR A 265 -19.41 -0.88 -13.69
N GLY A 266 -19.31 -2.18 -13.40
CA GLY A 266 -18.41 -3.10 -14.10
C GLY A 266 -16.93 -2.87 -13.79
N CYS A 267 -16.58 -2.56 -12.54
CA CYS A 267 -15.19 -2.56 -12.08
C CYS A 267 -14.66 -4.01 -11.99
N ASP A 268 -13.36 -4.21 -12.16
CA ASP A 268 -12.72 -5.54 -12.07
C ASP A 268 -12.43 -5.98 -10.63
N GLY A 269 -12.32 -5.00 -9.73
CA GLY A 269 -12.07 -5.25 -8.32
C GLY A 269 -12.13 -3.99 -7.46
N VAL A 270 -12.02 -4.22 -6.15
CA VAL A 270 -12.01 -3.17 -5.14
C VAL A 270 -10.86 -3.41 -4.16
N ILE A 271 -10.41 -2.33 -3.53
CA ILE A 271 -9.46 -2.37 -2.42
C ILE A 271 -10.12 -1.73 -1.22
N VAL A 272 -10.37 -2.57 -0.21
CA VAL A 272 -10.79 -2.13 1.12
C VAL A 272 -9.64 -1.33 1.73
N SER A 273 -9.82 -0.02 1.83
CA SER A 273 -8.75 0.94 2.11
C SER A 273 -9.34 2.17 2.77
N ASN A 274 -8.75 2.64 3.86
CA ASN A 274 -9.00 3.97 4.45
C ASN A 274 -7.78 4.89 4.25
N HIS A 275 -7.07 4.69 3.14
CA HIS A 275 -5.86 5.42 2.80
C HIS A 275 -4.74 5.32 3.87
N GLY A 276 -4.69 4.19 4.59
CA GLY A 276 -3.81 4.00 5.73
C GLY A 276 -4.11 4.94 6.91
N GLY A 277 -5.38 5.33 7.09
CA GLY A 277 -5.87 6.24 8.13
C GLY A 277 -5.49 7.71 7.91
N ARG A 278 -5.31 8.14 6.65
CA ARG A 278 -4.79 9.48 6.29
C ARG A 278 -5.84 10.43 5.71
N GLN A 279 -7.04 9.93 5.43
CA GLN A 279 -8.14 10.69 4.85
C GLN A 279 -9.16 11.09 5.91
N LEU A 280 -10.29 10.40 6.00
CA LEU A 280 -11.28 10.63 7.07
C LEU A 280 -10.90 9.83 8.32
N ASP A 281 -10.65 10.53 9.43
CA ASP A 281 -10.46 9.90 10.75
C ASP A 281 -11.81 9.47 11.35
N GLN A 282 -11.78 8.59 12.35
CA GLN A 282 -12.96 7.91 12.91
C GLN A 282 -13.68 6.97 11.92
N THR A 283 -13.02 6.61 10.81
CA THR A 283 -13.46 5.49 9.98
C THR A 283 -13.02 4.16 10.61
N PRO A 284 -13.75 3.06 10.37
CA PRO A 284 -13.37 1.76 10.89
C PRO A 284 -12.02 1.29 10.34
N ALA A 285 -11.36 0.39 11.08
CA ALA A 285 -10.22 -0.33 10.58
C ALA A 285 -10.60 -1.18 9.36
N THR A 286 -9.73 -1.24 8.35
CA THR A 286 -10.04 -1.93 7.08
C THR A 286 -10.35 -3.42 7.28
N ILE A 287 -9.70 -4.08 8.24
CA ILE A 287 -9.93 -5.49 8.55
C ILE A 287 -11.33 -5.75 9.14
N ASP A 288 -11.91 -4.78 9.85
CA ASP A 288 -13.23 -4.93 10.48
C ASP A 288 -14.35 -4.87 9.43
N VAL A 289 -14.19 -4.07 8.36
CA VAL A 289 -15.16 -3.95 7.25
C VAL A 289 -14.93 -4.95 6.11
N LEU A 290 -13.75 -5.59 6.05
CA LEU A 290 -13.40 -6.55 5.01
C LEU A 290 -14.44 -7.67 4.83
N PRO A 291 -14.95 -8.35 5.89
CA PRO A 291 -15.91 -9.44 5.71
C PRO A 291 -17.22 -8.97 5.08
N GLU A 292 -17.66 -7.76 5.37
CA GLU A 292 -18.85 -7.16 4.76
C GLU A 292 -18.64 -6.89 3.28
N CYS A 293 -17.51 -6.27 2.92
CA CYS A 293 -17.14 -6.02 1.54
C CYS A 293 -17.00 -7.31 0.72
N VAL A 294 -16.39 -8.36 1.29
CA VAL A 294 -16.26 -9.68 0.64
C VAL A 294 -17.64 -10.31 0.40
N ARG A 295 -18.55 -10.25 1.38
CA ARG A 295 -19.92 -10.75 1.20
C ARG A 295 -20.67 -9.98 0.12
N ALA A 296 -20.53 -8.65 0.08
CA ALA A 296 -21.14 -7.81 -0.94
C ALA A 296 -20.60 -8.12 -2.34
N ALA A 297 -19.30 -8.40 -2.46
CA ALA A 297 -18.68 -8.79 -3.71
C ALA A 297 -19.22 -10.13 -4.24
N ASN A 298 -19.53 -11.07 -3.33
CA ASN A 298 -20.11 -12.39 -3.62
C ASN A 298 -19.42 -13.11 -4.79
N GLY A 299 -18.10 -13.03 -4.86
CA GLY A 299 -17.27 -13.63 -5.92
C GLY A 299 -17.40 -13.00 -7.31
N LYS A 300 -18.20 -11.94 -7.50
CA LYS A 300 -18.39 -11.27 -8.80
C LYS A 300 -17.19 -10.42 -9.23
N ILE A 301 -16.51 -9.83 -8.25
CA ILE A 301 -15.29 -9.03 -8.45
C ILE A 301 -14.27 -9.38 -7.37
N ASN A 302 -13.00 -9.07 -7.63
CA ASN A 302 -11.93 -9.32 -6.65
C ASN A 302 -11.95 -8.28 -5.52
N VAL A 303 -11.70 -8.74 -4.29
CA VAL A 303 -11.56 -7.86 -3.11
C VAL A 303 -10.13 -7.98 -2.58
N HIS A 304 -9.40 -6.88 -2.59
CA HIS A 304 -8.10 -6.74 -1.93
C HIS A 304 -8.25 -5.83 -0.72
N ILE A 305 -7.20 -5.75 0.11
CA ILE A 305 -7.18 -4.89 1.30
C ILE A 305 -5.83 -4.20 1.47
N ASP A 306 -5.83 -2.99 2.01
CA ASP A 306 -4.66 -2.36 2.60
C ASP A 306 -4.96 -1.80 4.00
N GLY A 307 -3.97 -1.20 4.65
CA GLY A 307 -4.13 -0.60 5.99
C GLY A 307 -3.78 -1.57 7.12
N GLY A 308 -2.89 -1.12 8.02
CA GLY A 308 -2.64 -1.82 9.28
C GLY A 308 -1.75 -3.07 9.26
N ILE A 309 -1.53 -3.72 8.12
CA ILE A 309 -0.78 -4.98 8.01
C ILE A 309 0.69 -4.80 8.41
N ARG A 310 1.18 -5.51 9.43
CA ARG A 310 2.56 -5.43 9.94
C ARG A 310 3.23 -6.77 10.18
N SER A 311 2.52 -7.88 10.02
CA SER A 311 3.09 -9.22 10.17
C SER A 311 2.53 -10.18 9.14
N GLY A 312 3.22 -11.30 8.94
CA GLY A 312 2.70 -12.41 8.15
C GLY A 312 1.38 -12.98 8.70
N THR A 313 1.12 -12.85 10.00
CA THR A 313 -0.16 -13.26 10.59
C THR A 313 -1.30 -12.32 10.21
N ASP A 314 -1.03 -11.03 9.97
CA ASP A 314 -2.04 -10.08 9.51
C ASP A 314 -2.44 -10.37 8.07
N ILE A 315 -1.45 -10.73 7.22
CA ILE A 315 -1.70 -11.24 5.86
C ILE A 315 -2.63 -12.45 5.95
N PHE A 316 -2.27 -13.46 6.77
CA PHE A 316 -3.08 -14.67 6.93
C PHE A 316 -4.53 -14.36 7.35
N LYS A 317 -4.73 -13.48 8.33
CA LYS A 317 -6.07 -13.07 8.80
C LYS A 317 -6.88 -12.43 7.68
N ALA A 318 -6.28 -11.50 6.93
CA ALA A 318 -6.96 -10.85 5.81
C ALA A 318 -7.39 -11.86 4.73
N ILE A 319 -6.52 -12.82 4.37
CA ILE A 319 -6.86 -13.87 3.42
C ILE A 319 -7.96 -14.79 3.97
N ALA A 320 -7.90 -15.18 5.25
CA ALA A 320 -8.93 -15.98 5.91
C ALA A 320 -10.31 -15.28 5.96
N LEU A 321 -10.32 -13.95 5.99
CA LEU A 321 -11.54 -13.14 5.92
C LEU A 321 -12.02 -12.87 4.47
N GLY A 322 -11.32 -13.42 3.48
CA GLY A 322 -11.75 -13.48 2.08
C GLY A 322 -11.08 -12.48 1.14
N ALA A 323 -10.09 -11.71 1.59
CA ALA A 323 -9.28 -10.92 0.66
C ALA A 323 -8.48 -11.85 -0.27
N LYS A 324 -8.35 -11.49 -1.55
CA LYS A 324 -7.51 -12.21 -2.51
C LYS A 324 -6.03 -11.86 -2.40
N CYS A 325 -5.73 -10.65 -1.93
CA CYS A 325 -4.37 -10.17 -1.70
C CYS A 325 -4.39 -8.93 -0.80
N VAL A 326 -3.27 -8.71 -0.12
CA VAL A 326 -3.04 -7.53 0.70
C VAL A 326 -2.02 -6.58 0.09
N TRP A 327 -2.15 -5.28 0.35
CA TRP A 327 -1.18 -4.27 -0.09
C TRP A 327 -0.51 -3.56 1.10
N ILE A 328 0.81 -3.42 1.05
CA ILE A 328 1.57 -2.73 2.11
C ILE A 328 2.11 -1.38 1.63
N GLY A 329 1.92 -0.33 2.45
CA GLY A 329 2.46 1.02 2.18
C GLY A 329 3.66 1.34 3.07
N ARG A 330 3.41 1.83 4.29
CA ARG A 330 4.44 2.24 5.25
C ARG A 330 5.57 1.20 5.48
N PRO A 331 5.30 -0.11 5.65
CA PRO A 331 6.35 -1.12 5.76
C PRO A 331 7.41 -1.08 4.66
N MET A 332 6.97 -0.86 3.40
CA MET A 332 7.89 -0.73 2.27
C MET A 332 8.72 0.56 2.40
N ILE A 333 8.09 1.68 2.75
CA ILE A 333 8.80 2.97 2.95
C ILE A 333 9.84 2.85 4.07
N TRP A 334 9.54 2.12 5.15
CA TRP A 334 10.51 1.87 6.21
C TRP A 334 11.70 1.05 5.73
N GLY A 335 11.44 -0.03 4.99
CA GLY A 335 12.52 -0.81 4.35
C GLY A 335 13.38 0.06 3.45
N LEU A 336 12.74 0.88 2.61
CA LEU A 336 13.41 1.79 1.71
C LEU A 336 14.29 2.82 2.46
N ALA A 337 13.75 3.44 3.51
CA ALA A 337 14.51 4.37 4.34
C ALA A 337 15.67 3.69 5.07
N TYR A 338 15.44 2.49 5.61
CA TYR A 338 16.44 1.69 6.32
C TYR A 338 17.66 1.44 5.44
N ASP A 339 17.48 0.81 4.27
CA ASP A 339 18.61 0.40 3.42
C ASP A 339 18.27 0.25 1.93
N GLY A 340 17.50 1.21 1.38
CA GLY A 340 17.19 1.25 -0.03
C GLY A 340 16.50 -0.04 -0.52
N GLU A 341 16.94 -0.55 -1.67
CA GLU A 341 16.43 -1.80 -2.23
C GLU A 341 16.61 -3.01 -1.30
N ALA A 342 17.77 -3.12 -0.63
CA ALA A 342 18.06 -4.23 0.27
C ALA A 342 17.13 -4.22 1.48
N GLY A 343 16.80 -3.04 1.99
CA GLY A 343 15.83 -2.89 3.07
C GLY A 343 14.40 -3.22 2.65
N VAL A 344 13.96 -2.85 1.43
CA VAL A 344 12.66 -3.29 0.91
C VAL A 344 12.62 -4.80 0.73
N ALA A 345 13.67 -5.41 0.18
CA ALA A 345 13.77 -6.86 0.04
C ALA A 345 13.68 -7.56 1.40
N LYS A 346 14.41 -7.05 2.41
CA LYS A 346 14.36 -7.55 3.79
C LYS A 346 12.96 -7.47 4.40
N THR A 347 12.26 -6.35 4.21
CA THR A 347 10.85 -6.19 4.63
C THR A 347 9.96 -7.28 4.03
N LEU A 348 10.07 -7.52 2.72
CA LEU A 348 9.27 -8.52 2.01
C LEU A 348 9.62 -9.96 2.44
N ASP A 349 10.90 -10.23 2.72
CA ASP A 349 11.38 -11.53 3.20
C ASP A 349 10.89 -11.84 4.62
N ILE A 350 10.88 -10.86 5.52
CA ILE A 350 10.32 -11.00 6.88
C ILE A 350 8.84 -11.36 6.79
N LEU A 351 8.05 -10.56 6.06
CA LEU A 351 6.62 -10.78 5.90
C LEU A 351 6.30 -12.14 5.27
N TYR A 352 7.11 -12.56 4.28
CA TYR A 352 6.98 -13.89 3.70
C TYR A 352 7.25 -15.00 4.70
N ALA A 353 8.38 -14.93 5.41
CA ALA A 353 8.80 -15.97 6.34
C ALA A 353 7.77 -16.13 7.47
N GLU A 354 7.25 -15.02 7.99
CA GLU A 354 6.16 -15.03 8.97
C GLU A 354 4.86 -15.61 8.39
N PHE A 355 4.48 -15.23 7.17
CA PHE A 355 3.26 -15.72 6.53
C PHE A 355 3.32 -17.23 6.28
N LYS A 356 4.42 -17.72 5.69
CA LYS A 356 4.63 -19.14 5.44
C LYS A 356 4.63 -19.93 6.76
N ARG A 357 5.30 -19.42 7.79
CA ARG A 357 5.29 -20.04 9.13
C ARG A 357 3.89 -20.08 9.72
N CYS A 358 3.11 -19.01 9.57
CA CYS A 358 1.72 -18.94 10.00
C CYS A 358 0.87 -20.00 9.30
N MET A 359 0.99 -20.16 7.97
CA MET A 359 0.31 -21.21 7.22
C MET A 359 0.66 -22.60 7.75
N GLN A 360 1.95 -22.90 7.91
CA GLN A 360 2.42 -24.19 8.40
C GLN A 360 1.90 -24.49 9.81
N LEU A 361 1.96 -23.53 10.72
CA LEU A 361 1.43 -23.69 12.09
C LEU A 361 -0.11 -23.76 12.12
N CYS A 362 -0.80 -23.21 11.13
CA CYS A 362 -2.24 -23.36 10.98
C CYS A 362 -2.66 -24.64 10.25
N GLY A 363 -1.72 -25.45 9.77
CA GLY A 363 -2.01 -26.66 9.01
C GLY A 363 -2.54 -26.39 7.59
N CYS A 364 -2.15 -25.26 6.99
CA CYS A 364 -2.53 -24.87 5.62
C CYS A 364 -1.38 -25.19 4.65
N ASN A 365 -1.66 -25.98 3.61
CA ASN A 365 -0.71 -26.34 2.56
C ASN A 365 -0.83 -25.48 1.31
N SER A 366 -1.96 -24.81 1.13
CA SER A 366 -2.22 -23.89 0.02
C SER A 366 -2.92 -22.63 0.50
N ILE A 367 -2.99 -21.61 -0.35
CA ILE A 367 -3.78 -20.40 -0.06
C ILE A 367 -5.27 -20.73 0.11
N ASP A 368 -5.79 -21.73 -0.60
CA ASP A 368 -7.20 -22.12 -0.54
C ASP A 368 -7.57 -22.82 0.79
N ASP A 369 -6.58 -23.34 1.53
CA ASP A 369 -6.79 -23.89 2.88
C ASP A 369 -7.01 -22.79 3.93
N ILE A 370 -6.71 -21.54 3.60
CA ILE A 370 -6.86 -20.39 4.51
C ILE A 370 -8.31 -19.91 4.44
N THR A 371 -9.11 -20.28 5.44
CA THR A 371 -10.54 -19.96 5.50
C THR A 371 -10.90 -19.26 6.82
N SER A 372 -12.12 -18.74 6.93
CA SER A 372 -12.62 -18.15 8.19
C SER A 372 -12.56 -19.14 9.36
N ALA A 373 -12.64 -20.44 9.10
CA ALA A 373 -12.51 -21.49 10.11
C ALA A 373 -11.12 -21.52 10.78
N SER A 374 -10.09 -20.97 10.11
CA SER A 374 -8.74 -20.79 10.65
C SER A 374 -8.66 -19.64 11.67
N LEU A 375 -9.77 -18.93 11.91
CA LEU A 375 -9.86 -17.81 12.84
C LEU A 375 -10.93 -18.04 13.91
N GLY A 376 -10.70 -17.43 15.07
CA GLY A 376 -11.74 -17.07 16.03
C GLY A 376 -11.72 -15.57 16.28
N VAL A 377 -12.81 -15.03 16.80
CA VAL A 377 -12.96 -13.62 17.15
C VAL A 377 -13.19 -13.47 18.64
N VAL A 378 -12.42 -12.58 19.26
CA VAL A 378 -12.65 -12.15 20.63
C VAL A 378 -13.71 -11.04 20.59
N SER A 379 -14.92 -11.34 21.05
CA SER A 379 -15.98 -10.34 21.20
C SER A 379 -15.71 -9.47 22.43
N LYS A 380 -16.31 -8.28 22.48
CA LYS A 380 -16.19 -7.39 23.66
C LYS A 380 -16.80 -8.02 24.93
N ASP A 381 -17.81 -8.88 24.76
CA ASP A 381 -18.65 -9.35 25.86
C ASP A 381 -18.51 -10.86 26.16
N GLY A 382 -17.52 -11.57 25.58
CA GLY A 382 -17.51 -13.03 25.72
C GLY A 382 -16.22 -13.74 25.32
N PRO A 383 -16.21 -15.09 25.49
CA PRO A 383 -15.07 -15.93 25.14
C PRO A 383 -14.84 -15.95 23.62
N LEU A 384 -13.65 -16.40 23.22
CA LEU A 384 -13.29 -16.58 21.81
C LEU A 384 -14.34 -17.43 21.06
N ALA A 385 -15.01 -16.83 20.07
CA ALA A 385 -15.97 -17.51 19.20
C ALA A 385 -15.31 -17.92 17.87
N ARG A 386 -15.73 -19.05 17.30
CA ARG A 386 -15.34 -19.42 15.93
C ARG A 386 -16.08 -18.53 14.93
N LEU A 387 -15.40 -18.10 13.86
CA LEU A 387 -16.00 -17.36 12.75
C LEU A 387 -16.73 -18.24 11.75
#